data_AF-A0A1V4U9Q2-F1
#
_entry.id   AF-A0A1V4U9Q2-F1
#
_cell.length_a   1.000
_cell.length_b   1.000
_cell.length_c   1.000
_cell.angle_alpha   90.00
_cell.angle_beta   90.00
_cell.angle_gamma   90.00
#
_symmetry.space_group_name_H-M   'P 1'
#
loop_
_entity.id
_entity.type
_entity.pdbx_description
1 polymer ?
#
loop_
_entity_poly.entity_id
_entity_poly.type
_entity_poly.pdbx_seq_one_letter_code
_entity_poly.pdbx_strand_id
1 'polypeptide(L)'
;MTMPLAFETASRLWRDRVLEAPDYSVIRNDRIFMAGVSGSPILESEYREIQRYKQTLLQRYRDTPLEALFPGRTVRTAEGPVYCITRRHGIRLPRSDPGRVRQQLEADLTLVFGIGKQKERDLKRKGYRTIPDLLQHRRFGKPAEAALRVLREGSAAEVLSLVSRWHPVSDPRCLSTASLYREGQFLFLDLETLGIYQRPVILIGLAFVEGDRLVTCQYLVRSMEEELPALLATRDLLSKEMVLVTYNGRSFDVPFLIERYAMYGEDCAIHNPHYDLLHPSRRRWRDSYPDCRLATLEQRLFSIHREQDVPSMMVPEFYETFLTTQNPGPLIPVVEHNCQDLVSLARLFCLFCEEA
;
A
#
# COMPACT_ATOMS: atom_id res chain seq x y z
N MET A 1 21.68 -23.81 10.62
CA MET A 1 22.83 -23.30 9.83
C MET A 1 23.23 -21.96 10.44
N THR A 2 24.51 -21.79 10.78
CA THR A 2 25.05 -20.49 11.23
C THR A 2 25.05 -19.53 10.03
N MET A 3 24.37 -18.39 10.17
CA MET A 3 24.45 -17.28 9.20
C MET A 3 25.93 -16.93 8.93
N PRO A 4 26.30 -16.56 7.68
CA PRO A 4 27.63 -16.09 7.41
C PRO A 4 27.91 -14.82 8.23
N LEU A 5 29.09 -14.74 8.86
CA LEU A 5 29.63 -13.61 9.64
C LEU A 5 29.43 -12.22 8.97
N ALA A 6 29.24 -12.21 7.64
CA ALA A 6 28.93 -11.03 6.84
C ALA A 6 27.60 -10.34 7.25
N PHE A 7 26.57 -11.09 7.65
CA PHE A 7 25.26 -10.51 7.99
C PHE A 7 25.24 -9.82 9.36
N GLU A 8 25.89 -10.40 10.38
CA GLU A 8 26.09 -9.73 11.68
C GLU A 8 26.93 -8.45 11.54
N THR A 9 27.99 -8.53 10.72
CA THR A 9 28.87 -7.37 10.45
C THR A 9 28.11 -6.28 9.69
N ALA A 10 27.31 -6.66 8.68
CA ALA A 10 26.46 -5.74 7.95
C ALA A 10 25.37 -5.11 8.84
N SER A 11 24.75 -5.90 9.72
CA SER A 11 23.75 -5.43 10.68
C SER A 11 24.32 -4.40 11.67
N ARG A 12 25.56 -4.60 12.15
CA ARG A 12 26.24 -3.63 13.01
C ARG A 12 26.65 -2.37 12.25
N LEU A 13 27.29 -2.51 11.09
CA LEU A 13 27.67 -1.38 10.22
C LEU A 13 26.46 -0.56 9.76
N TRP A 14 25.32 -1.22 9.58
CA TRP A 14 24.06 -0.59 9.24
C TRP A 14 23.50 0.23 10.41
N ARG A 15 23.51 -0.31 11.65
CA ARG A 15 23.10 0.42 12.86
C ARG A 15 23.90 1.70 13.06
N ASP A 16 25.22 1.62 12.88
CA ASP A 16 26.11 2.77 13.01
C ASP A 16 25.79 3.86 11.96
N ARG A 17 25.53 3.48 10.69
CA ARG A 17 25.19 4.43 9.62
C ARG A 17 23.87 5.16 9.81
N VAL A 18 22.84 4.50 10.34
CA VAL A 18 21.52 5.14 10.56
C VAL A 18 21.58 6.21 11.64
N LEU A 19 22.39 5.97 12.69
CA LEU A 19 22.59 6.94 13.76
C LEU A 19 23.51 8.10 13.34
N GLU A 20 24.51 7.83 12.48
CA GLU A 20 25.46 8.85 12.00
C GLU A 20 24.89 9.75 10.88
N ALA A 21 23.99 9.23 10.04
CA ALA A 21 23.39 9.96 8.92
C ALA A 21 21.89 9.64 8.77
N PRO A 22 21.02 10.23 9.62
CA PRO A 22 19.58 10.06 9.47
C PRO A 22 19.09 10.63 8.13
N ASP A 23 18.01 10.05 7.58
CA ASP A 23 17.38 10.50 6.32
C ASP A 23 16.64 11.85 6.46
N TYR A 24 16.89 12.56 7.56
CA TYR A 24 16.25 13.82 7.92
C TYR A 24 17.23 14.84 8.50
N SER A 25 16.87 16.12 8.39
CA SER A 25 17.60 17.21 9.03
C SER A 25 16.71 17.95 10.03
N VAL A 26 17.27 18.26 11.20
CA VAL A 26 16.56 19.05 12.23
C VAL A 26 16.83 20.53 12.01
N ILE A 27 15.79 21.30 11.69
CA ILE A 27 15.87 22.74 11.50
C ILE A 27 15.92 23.42 12.87
N ARG A 28 17.11 23.91 13.23
CA ARG A 28 17.33 24.63 14.49
C ARG A 28 16.55 25.95 14.55
N ASN A 29 16.01 26.26 15.72
CA ASN A 29 15.20 27.47 15.98
C ASN A 29 13.94 27.61 15.10
N ASP A 30 13.47 26.52 14.49
CA ASP A 30 12.27 26.46 13.65
C ASP A 30 12.22 27.50 12.51
N ARG A 31 13.38 28.00 12.07
CA ARG A 31 13.47 28.99 10.97
C ARG A 31 13.55 28.28 9.62
N ILE A 32 12.40 28.14 8.98
CA ILE A 32 12.20 27.42 7.70
C ILE A 32 13.00 28.01 6.51
N PHE A 33 13.45 29.26 6.59
CA PHE A 33 14.09 29.99 5.48
C PHE A 33 15.51 29.51 5.07
N MET A 34 16.10 28.51 5.74
CA MET A 34 17.44 27.98 5.40
C MET A 34 17.47 26.48 5.08
N ALA A 35 16.31 25.82 4.92
CA ALA A 35 16.28 24.41 4.54
C ALA A 35 16.74 24.25 3.07
N GLY A 36 18.00 23.85 2.89
CA GLY A 36 18.52 23.43 1.58
C GLY A 36 17.74 22.25 1.01
N VAL A 37 17.83 22.06 -0.31
CA VAL A 37 17.03 21.14 -1.14
C VAL A 37 17.42 19.65 -0.93
N SER A 38 17.85 19.24 0.26
CA SER A 38 18.27 17.86 0.53
C SER A 38 17.86 17.43 1.94
N GLY A 39 16.89 16.51 2.00
CA GLY A 39 16.37 15.90 3.22
C GLY A 39 14.92 16.31 3.52
N SER A 40 14.18 15.43 4.18
CA SER A 40 12.90 15.77 4.79
C SER A 40 13.20 16.57 6.08
N PRO A 41 12.80 17.84 6.18
CA PRO A 41 13.11 18.65 7.36
C PRO A 41 12.12 18.38 8.51
N ILE A 42 12.62 18.29 9.74
CA ILE A 42 11.82 18.28 10.97
C ILE A 42 12.17 19.53 11.79
N LEU A 43 11.16 20.19 12.36
CA LEU A 43 11.38 21.34 13.23
C LEU A 43 12.00 20.89 14.57
N GLU A 44 12.84 21.71 15.17
CA GLU A 44 13.52 21.35 16.41
C GLU A 44 12.53 21.15 17.57
N SER A 45 11.47 21.95 17.63
CA SER A 45 10.38 21.79 18.59
C SER A 45 9.69 20.43 18.44
N GLU A 46 9.31 20.07 17.22
CA GLU A 46 8.69 18.79 16.86
C GLU A 46 9.61 17.60 17.20
N TYR A 47 10.89 17.67 16.82
CA TYR A 47 11.88 16.65 17.16
C TYR A 47 11.96 16.44 18.68
N ARG A 48 12.03 17.53 19.47
CA ARG A 48 12.07 17.44 20.95
C ARG A 48 10.80 16.86 21.55
N GLU A 49 9.64 17.08 20.94
CA GLU A 49 8.37 16.47 21.37
C GLU A 49 8.39 14.97 21.11
N ILE A 50 8.81 14.55 19.91
CA ILE A 50 8.93 13.14 19.53
C ILE A 50 9.95 12.42 20.43
N GLN A 51 11.09 13.04 20.76
CA GLN A 51 12.05 12.47 21.70
C GLN A 51 11.47 12.32 23.11
N ARG A 52 10.73 13.33 23.60
CA ARG A 52 10.03 13.24 24.91
C ARG A 52 8.99 12.12 24.92
N TYR A 53 8.26 11.96 23.82
CA TYR A 53 7.32 10.87 23.64
C TYR A 53 8.03 9.52 23.68
N LYS A 54 9.12 9.33 22.93
CA LYS A 54 9.95 8.11 22.95
C LYS A 54 10.43 7.77 24.36
N GLN A 55 10.91 8.75 25.12
CA GLN A 55 11.34 8.55 26.50
C GLN A 55 10.18 8.14 27.43
N THR A 56 9.00 8.69 27.21
CA THR A 56 7.77 8.31 27.95
C THR A 56 7.41 6.86 27.67
N LEU A 57 7.47 6.42 26.41
CA LEU A 57 7.23 5.02 26.02
C LEU A 57 8.24 4.08 26.68
N LEU A 58 9.53 4.43 26.67
CA LEU A 58 10.57 3.64 27.31
C LEU A 58 10.33 3.46 28.82
N GLN A 59 9.93 4.52 29.51
CA GLN A 59 9.64 4.45 30.95
C GLN A 59 8.39 3.63 31.23
N ARG A 60 7.32 3.85 30.46
CA ARG A 60 6.02 3.19 30.67
C ARG A 60 6.05 1.69 30.39
N TYR A 61 6.84 1.25 29.41
CA TYR A 61 6.84 -0.14 28.93
C TYR A 61 8.14 -0.91 29.23
N ARG A 62 8.95 -0.42 30.18
CA ARG A 62 10.25 -1.02 30.54
C ARG A 62 10.21 -2.52 30.81
N ASP A 63 9.20 -2.97 31.56
CA ASP A 63 9.06 -4.37 31.99
C ASP A 63 7.88 -5.06 31.29
N THR A 64 7.39 -4.50 30.18
CA THR A 64 6.28 -5.07 29.41
C THR A 64 6.83 -5.97 28.32
N PRO A 65 6.46 -7.26 28.26
CA PRO A 65 6.86 -8.12 27.16
C PRO A 65 6.16 -7.71 25.86
N LEU A 66 6.84 -7.93 24.73
CA LEU A 66 6.36 -7.56 23.39
C LEU A 66 4.97 -8.16 23.09
N GLU A 67 4.76 -9.40 23.49
CA GLU A 67 3.52 -10.15 23.25
C GLU A 67 2.34 -9.62 24.08
N ALA A 68 2.60 -9.02 25.23
CA ALA A 68 1.56 -8.36 26.02
C ALA A 68 1.13 -7.03 25.39
N LEU A 69 2.06 -6.33 24.75
CA LEU A 69 1.80 -5.05 24.09
C LEU A 69 1.16 -5.25 22.71
N PHE A 70 1.62 -6.25 21.96
CA PHE A 70 1.11 -6.60 20.64
C PHE A 70 0.67 -8.06 20.60
N PRO A 71 -0.59 -8.36 20.94
CA PRO A 71 -1.13 -9.71 20.84
C PRO A 71 -1.00 -10.27 19.43
N GLY A 72 -0.34 -11.42 19.30
CA GLY A 72 0.01 -12.02 18.02
C GLY A 72 0.42 -13.47 18.16
N ARG A 73 1.02 -14.01 17.11
CA ARG A 73 1.54 -15.39 17.09
C ARG A 73 2.84 -15.46 16.32
N THR A 74 3.68 -16.43 16.69
CA THR A 74 4.85 -16.78 15.90
C THR A 74 4.44 -17.66 14.71
N VAL A 75 4.78 -17.22 13.50
CA VAL A 75 4.63 -17.98 12.25
C VAL A 75 5.99 -18.61 11.93
N ARG A 76 6.01 -19.91 11.64
CA ARG A 76 7.25 -20.61 11.26
C ARG A 76 7.33 -20.71 9.74
N THR A 77 8.48 -20.33 9.19
CA THR A 77 8.83 -20.53 7.78
C THR A 77 10.02 -21.49 7.68
N ALA A 78 10.44 -21.81 6.45
CA ALA A 78 11.62 -22.63 6.20
C ALA A 78 12.91 -22.02 6.80
N GLU A 79 12.98 -20.69 6.89
CA GLU A 79 14.18 -19.94 7.30
C GLU A 79 14.12 -19.45 8.74
N GLY A 80 13.04 -19.73 9.47
CA GLY A 80 12.92 -19.40 10.88
C GLY A 80 11.54 -18.87 11.29
N PRO A 81 11.40 -18.45 12.56
CA PRO A 81 10.19 -17.81 13.05
C PRO A 81 10.12 -16.32 12.67
N VAL A 82 8.91 -15.82 12.50
CA VAL A 82 8.59 -14.39 12.49
C VAL A 82 7.38 -14.14 13.38
N TYR A 83 7.33 -12.99 14.07
CA TYR A 83 6.16 -12.61 14.86
C TYR A 83 5.11 -11.91 14.00
N CYS A 84 3.87 -12.37 14.07
CA CYS A 84 2.74 -11.82 13.33
C CYS A 84 1.69 -11.28 14.29
N ILE A 85 1.45 -9.97 14.22
CA ILE A 85 0.41 -9.28 14.96
C ILE A 85 -0.86 -9.33 14.13
N THR A 86 -1.96 -9.84 14.68
CA THR A 86 -3.23 -9.97 13.96
C THR A 86 -4.33 -9.16 14.62
N ARG A 87 -5.00 -8.28 13.87
CA ARG A 87 -6.15 -7.50 14.35
C ARG A 87 -7.35 -7.67 13.41
N ARG A 88 -8.55 -7.45 13.95
CA ARG A 88 -9.80 -7.52 13.20
C ARG A 88 -10.54 -6.19 13.31
N HIS A 89 -11.01 -5.70 12.18
CA HIS A 89 -11.62 -4.38 12.07
C HIS A 89 -13.02 -4.51 11.48
N GLY A 90 -13.95 -3.70 11.96
CA GLY A 90 -15.33 -3.62 11.47
C GLY A 90 -15.43 -2.86 10.14
N ILE A 91 -14.70 -3.32 9.14
CA ILE A 91 -14.74 -2.78 7.77
C ILE A 91 -15.22 -3.88 6.85
N ARG A 92 -16.25 -3.57 6.06
CA ARG A 92 -16.81 -4.46 5.05
C ARG A 92 -16.58 -3.83 3.70
N LEU A 93 -15.97 -4.58 2.77
CA LEU A 93 -15.82 -4.11 1.41
C LEU A 93 -17.18 -4.10 0.69
N PRO A 94 -17.38 -3.18 -0.27
CA PRO A 94 -18.58 -3.16 -1.10
C PRO A 94 -18.73 -4.48 -1.86
N ARG A 95 -19.97 -4.93 -2.00
CA ARG A 95 -20.26 -6.14 -2.78
C ARG A 95 -19.93 -5.92 -4.24
N SER A 96 -19.30 -6.93 -4.83
CA SER A 96 -19.06 -7.02 -6.26
C SER A 96 -20.39 -6.97 -7.04
N ASP A 97 -20.49 -6.07 -8.02
CA ASP A 97 -21.55 -6.04 -9.04
C ASP A 97 -20.92 -6.05 -10.45
N PRO A 98 -20.52 -7.24 -10.94
CA PRO A 98 -19.89 -7.35 -12.24
C PRO A 98 -20.81 -6.94 -13.39
N GLY A 99 -22.13 -7.12 -13.23
CA GLY A 99 -23.12 -6.82 -14.25
C GLY A 99 -23.20 -5.33 -14.53
N ARG A 100 -23.32 -4.52 -13.47
CA ARG A 100 -23.34 -3.05 -13.59
C ARG A 100 -22.06 -2.50 -14.22
N VAL A 101 -20.89 -2.98 -13.78
CA VAL A 101 -19.62 -2.50 -14.33
C VAL A 101 -19.45 -2.89 -15.80
N ARG A 102 -19.77 -4.12 -16.19
CA ARG A 102 -19.73 -4.52 -17.61
C ARG A 102 -20.69 -3.67 -18.45
N GLN A 103 -21.88 -3.36 -17.95
CA GLN A 103 -22.82 -2.46 -18.63
C GLN A 103 -22.28 -1.02 -18.78
N GLN A 104 -21.67 -0.46 -17.73
CA GLN A 104 -21.03 0.85 -17.79
C GLN A 104 -19.89 0.88 -18.82
N LEU A 105 -19.05 -0.16 -18.85
CA LEU A 105 -17.94 -0.27 -19.81
C LEU A 105 -18.44 -0.50 -21.25
N GLU A 106 -19.51 -1.27 -21.46
CA GLU A 106 -20.13 -1.43 -22.77
C GLU A 106 -20.71 -0.10 -23.31
N ALA A 107 -21.02 0.88 -22.46
CA ALA A 107 -21.46 2.21 -22.87
C ALA A 107 -20.30 3.17 -23.24
N ASP A 108 -19.05 2.78 -22.99
CA ASP A 108 -17.85 3.56 -23.31
C ASP A 108 -17.27 3.12 -24.66
N LEU A 109 -17.63 3.85 -25.72
CA LEU A 109 -17.15 3.52 -27.07
C LEU A 109 -15.65 3.77 -27.24
N THR A 110 -15.01 4.52 -26.32
CA THR A 110 -13.57 4.79 -26.41
C THR A 110 -12.70 3.55 -26.15
N LEU A 111 -13.30 2.48 -25.61
CA LEU A 111 -12.64 1.18 -25.46
C LEU A 111 -12.44 0.45 -26.80
N VAL A 112 -13.10 0.91 -27.87
CA VAL A 112 -13.00 0.33 -29.20
C VAL A 112 -11.87 1.01 -29.99
N PHE A 113 -10.95 0.20 -30.51
CA PHE A 113 -9.80 0.71 -31.28
C PHE A 113 -10.22 1.64 -32.42
N GLY A 114 -9.63 2.84 -32.45
CA GLY A 114 -9.93 3.87 -33.45
C GLY A 114 -11.07 4.83 -33.08
N ILE A 115 -11.68 4.70 -31.90
CA ILE A 115 -12.68 5.63 -31.38
C ILE A 115 -12.08 6.46 -30.24
N GLY A 116 -11.75 7.73 -30.53
CA GLY A 116 -11.43 8.72 -29.48
C GLY A 116 -12.68 9.47 -29.00
N LYS A 117 -12.54 10.32 -27.98
CA LYS A 117 -13.65 11.09 -27.35
C LYS A 117 -14.53 11.85 -28.35
N GLN A 118 -13.92 12.50 -29.36
CA GLN A 118 -14.69 13.21 -30.38
C GLN A 118 -15.50 12.25 -31.26
N LYS A 119 -14.89 11.11 -31.66
CA LYS A 119 -15.54 10.11 -32.48
C LYS A 119 -16.68 9.42 -31.74
N GLU A 120 -16.49 9.13 -30.46
CA GLU A 120 -17.55 8.62 -29.58
C GLU A 120 -18.75 9.58 -29.58
N ARG A 121 -18.52 10.89 -29.39
CA ARG A 121 -19.61 11.90 -29.42
C ARG A 121 -20.36 11.89 -30.74
N ASP A 122 -19.64 11.81 -31.87
CA ASP A 122 -20.27 11.73 -33.20
C ASP A 122 -21.13 10.46 -33.36
N LEU A 123 -20.62 9.32 -32.89
CA LEU A 123 -21.31 8.02 -32.96
C LEU A 123 -22.56 8.00 -32.07
N LYS A 124 -22.46 8.52 -30.84
CA LYS A 124 -23.59 8.65 -29.91
C LYS A 124 -24.72 9.53 -30.48
N ARG A 125 -24.40 10.63 -31.19
CA ARG A 125 -25.40 11.44 -31.90
C ARG A 125 -26.10 10.69 -33.03
N LYS A 126 -25.42 9.72 -33.64
CA LYS A 126 -25.98 8.86 -34.71
C LYS A 126 -26.75 7.65 -34.18
N GLY A 127 -26.90 7.53 -32.85
CA GLY A 127 -27.67 6.46 -32.21
C GLY A 127 -26.85 5.28 -31.69
N TYR A 128 -25.54 5.23 -31.93
CA TYR A 128 -24.66 4.20 -31.36
C TYR A 128 -24.35 4.56 -29.90
N ARG A 129 -25.06 3.96 -28.95
CA ARG A 129 -24.93 4.27 -27.52
C ARG A 129 -23.95 3.34 -26.80
N THR A 130 -23.81 2.13 -27.30
CA THR A 130 -23.04 1.05 -26.69
C THR A 130 -22.15 0.34 -27.72
N ILE A 131 -21.14 -0.39 -27.25
CA ILE A 131 -20.23 -1.18 -28.09
C ILE A 131 -21.00 -2.22 -28.93
N PRO A 132 -22.01 -2.94 -28.41
CA PRO A 132 -22.88 -3.80 -29.22
C PRO A 132 -23.52 -3.10 -30.43
N ASP A 133 -23.89 -1.83 -30.32
CA ASP A 133 -24.49 -1.09 -31.46
C ASP A 133 -23.51 -0.98 -32.64
N LEU A 134 -22.22 -1.05 -32.38
CA LEU A 134 -21.16 -0.93 -33.39
C LEU A 134 -20.90 -2.24 -34.17
N LEU A 135 -21.49 -3.38 -33.79
CA LEU A 135 -21.19 -4.67 -34.41
C LEU A 135 -21.42 -4.69 -35.94
N GLN A 136 -22.45 -3.99 -36.41
CA GLN A 136 -22.76 -3.85 -37.84
C GLN A 136 -22.11 -2.62 -38.50
N HIS A 137 -21.33 -1.83 -37.74
CA HIS A 137 -20.70 -0.62 -38.26
C HIS A 137 -19.52 -0.97 -39.18
N ARG A 138 -19.59 -0.54 -40.45
CA ARG A 138 -18.60 -0.84 -41.51
C ARG A 138 -17.12 -0.70 -41.09
N ARG A 139 -16.79 0.32 -40.30
CA ARG A 139 -15.40 0.59 -39.86
C ARG A 139 -15.07 0.02 -38.48
N PHE A 140 -16.05 -0.11 -37.59
CA PHE A 140 -15.81 -0.34 -36.15
C PHE A 140 -16.34 -1.69 -35.66
N GLY A 141 -17.03 -2.47 -36.51
CA GLY A 141 -17.58 -3.77 -36.13
C GLY A 141 -16.55 -4.76 -35.61
N LYS A 142 -15.48 -5.03 -36.37
CA LYS A 142 -14.41 -5.95 -35.93
C LYS A 142 -13.71 -5.48 -34.64
N PRO A 143 -13.28 -4.21 -34.51
CA PRO A 143 -12.77 -3.69 -33.24
C PRO A 143 -13.77 -3.80 -32.07
N ALA A 144 -15.06 -3.53 -32.32
CA ALA A 144 -16.10 -3.61 -31.30
C ALA A 144 -16.33 -5.04 -30.82
N GLU A 145 -16.37 -6.01 -31.74
CA GLU A 145 -16.44 -7.43 -31.42
C GLU A 145 -15.27 -7.88 -30.54
N ALA A 146 -14.04 -7.46 -30.87
CA ALA A 146 -12.86 -7.78 -30.07
C ALA A 146 -12.93 -7.20 -28.65
N ALA A 147 -13.38 -5.95 -28.50
CA ALA A 147 -13.57 -5.32 -27.18
C ALA A 147 -14.69 -6.02 -26.40
N LEU A 148 -15.81 -6.33 -27.06
CA LEU A 148 -16.97 -6.95 -26.44
C LEU A 148 -16.68 -8.36 -25.92
N ARG A 149 -15.88 -9.15 -26.66
CA ARG A 149 -15.42 -10.46 -26.21
C ARG A 149 -14.69 -10.36 -24.87
N VAL A 150 -13.76 -9.41 -24.73
CA VAL A 150 -13.05 -9.18 -23.45
C VAL A 150 -14.02 -8.70 -22.37
N LEU A 151 -14.93 -7.78 -22.68
CA LEU A 151 -15.91 -7.24 -21.73
C LEU A 151 -16.96 -8.25 -21.27
N ARG A 152 -17.20 -9.36 -21.98
CA ARG A 152 -18.20 -10.36 -21.61
C ARG A 152 -17.59 -11.65 -21.08
N GLU A 153 -16.52 -12.11 -21.72
CA GLU A 153 -15.93 -13.43 -21.48
C GLU A 153 -14.57 -13.32 -20.78
N GLY A 154 -13.92 -12.16 -20.84
CA GLY A 154 -12.61 -11.94 -20.23
C GLY A 154 -12.64 -11.93 -18.70
N SER A 155 -11.52 -12.36 -18.15
CA SER A 155 -11.19 -12.22 -16.72
C SER A 155 -11.14 -10.74 -16.31
N ALA A 156 -11.28 -10.47 -15.01
CA ALA A 156 -11.19 -9.12 -14.48
C ALA A 156 -9.87 -8.42 -14.84
N ALA A 157 -8.75 -9.16 -14.87
CA ALA A 157 -7.44 -8.65 -15.26
C ALA A 157 -7.36 -8.27 -16.76
N GLU A 158 -7.98 -9.05 -17.64
CA GLU A 158 -8.07 -8.72 -19.07
C GLU A 158 -8.96 -7.49 -19.30
N VAL A 159 -10.06 -7.37 -18.57
CA VAL A 159 -10.92 -6.18 -18.62
C VAL A 159 -10.15 -4.94 -18.15
N LEU A 160 -9.44 -5.01 -17.02
CA LEU A 160 -8.58 -3.92 -16.54
C LEU A 160 -7.50 -3.57 -17.58
N SER A 161 -6.92 -4.57 -18.26
CA SER A 161 -5.93 -4.36 -19.31
C SER A 161 -6.51 -3.68 -20.56
N LEU A 162 -7.76 -3.99 -20.91
CA LEU A 162 -8.48 -3.30 -21.99
C LEU A 162 -8.73 -1.83 -21.63
N VAL A 163 -9.20 -1.56 -20.41
CA VAL A 163 -9.51 -0.20 -19.97
C VAL A 163 -8.23 0.64 -19.84
N SER A 164 -7.19 0.10 -19.22
CA SER A 164 -5.93 0.81 -18.98
C SER A 164 -5.11 1.08 -20.26
N ARG A 165 -5.42 0.40 -21.36
CA ARG A 165 -4.87 0.71 -22.70
C ARG A 165 -5.34 2.07 -23.22
N TRP A 166 -6.55 2.48 -22.85
CA TRP A 166 -7.21 3.68 -23.40
C TRP A 166 -7.32 4.81 -22.39
N HIS A 167 -7.31 4.46 -21.10
CA HIS A 167 -7.44 5.40 -19.99
C HIS A 167 -6.26 5.28 -19.04
N PRO A 168 -5.79 6.39 -18.43
CA PRO A 168 -4.76 6.31 -17.42
C PRO A 168 -5.22 5.46 -16.23
N VAL A 169 -4.29 4.82 -15.52
CA VAL A 169 -4.59 3.95 -14.37
C VAL A 169 -5.41 4.67 -13.28
N SER A 170 -5.28 5.99 -13.18
CA SER A 170 -6.06 6.82 -12.25
C SER A 170 -7.49 7.12 -12.69
N ASP A 171 -7.91 6.70 -13.88
CA ASP A 171 -9.26 6.95 -14.38
C ASP A 171 -10.30 6.14 -13.57
N PRO A 172 -11.46 6.72 -13.23
CA PRO A 172 -12.51 6.01 -12.49
C PRO A 172 -12.94 4.69 -13.15
N ARG A 173 -12.88 4.59 -14.49
CA ARG A 173 -13.20 3.32 -15.19
C ARG A 173 -12.20 2.22 -14.84
N CYS A 174 -10.93 2.54 -14.66
CA CYS A 174 -9.94 1.56 -14.19
C CYS A 174 -10.33 1.07 -12.79
N LEU A 175 -10.64 1.97 -11.87
CA LEU A 175 -11.08 1.60 -10.51
C LEU A 175 -12.37 0.79 -10.50
N SER A 176 -13.36 1.12 -11.36
CA SER A 176 -14.62 0.38 -11.44
C SER A 176 -14.43 -1.11 -11.73
N THR A 177 -13.35 -1.48 -12.44
CA THR A 177 -13.03 -2.89 -12.71
C THR A 177 -12.73 -3.70 -11.44
N ALA A 178 -12.47 -3.03 -10.30
CA ALA A 178 -12.33 -3.68 -9.01
C ALA A 178 -13.58 -4.51 -8.66
N SER A 179 -14.78 -4.04 -9.02
CA SER A 179 -16.04 -4.76 -8.75
C SER A 179 -16.20 -6.04 -9.58
N LEU A 180 -15.26 -6.36 -10.48
CA LEU A 180 -15.18 -7.66 -11.17
C LEU A 180 -14.48 -8.74 -10.33
N TYR A 181 -13.79 -8.36 -9.26
CA TYR A 181 -13.12 -9.27 -8.33
C TYR A 181 -14.00 -9.56 -7.11
N ARG A 182 -13.78 -10.72 -6.47
CA ARG A 182 -14.42 -11.06 -5.19
C ARG A 182 -13.74 -10.32 -4.05
N GLU A 183 -14.50 -9.98 -3.01
CA GLU A 183 -14.00 -9.27 -1.82
C GLU A 183 -12.77 -9.95 -1.19
N GLY A 184 -12.79 -11.29 -1.09
CA GLY A 184 -11.68 -12.07 -0.54
C GLY A 184 -10.42 -12.16 -1.41
N GLN A 185 -10.41 -11.53 -2.60
CA GLN A 185 -9.22 -11.46 -3.46
C GLN A 185 -8.41 -10.19 -3.23
N PHE A 186 -8.92 -9.20 -2.49
CA PHE A 186 -8.17 -7.97 -2.24
C PHE A 186 -7.16 -8.17 -1.11
N LEU A 187 -5.92 -7.79 -1.40
CA LEU A 187 -4.83 -7.75 -0.44
C LEU A 187 -4.29 -6.31 -0.38
N PHE A 188 -4.48 -5.69 0.77
CA PHE A 188 -3.92 -4.39 1.10
C PHE A 188 -2.49 -4.59 1.60
N LEU A 189 -1.57 -3.77 1.13
CA LEU A 189 -0.15 -3.86 1.48
C LEU A 189 0.39 -2.48 1.85
N ASP A 190 1.14 -2.45 2.94
CA ASP A 190 1.91 -1.30 3.42
C ASP A 190 3.18 -1.80 4.14
N LEU A 191 4.31 -1.12 3.96
CA LEU A 191 5.59 -1.50 4.55
C LEU A 191 6.14 -0.40 5.46
N GLU A 192 6.77 -0.83 6.55
CA GLU A 192 7.73 0.02 7.28
C GLU A 192 9.14 -0.48 7.00
N THR A 193 9.97 0.43 6.48
CA THR A 193 11.36 0.18 6.18
C THR A 193 12.22 1.06 7.05
N LEU A 194 13.50 0.70 7.20
CA LEU A 194 14.42 1.55 7.93
C LEU A 194 14.97 2.74 7.12
N GLY A 195 14.33 3.08 6.00
CA GLY A 195 14.69 4.19 5.10
C GLY A 195 14.49 3.85 3.62
N ILE A 196 14.95 4.75 2.74
CA ILE A 196 14.43 4.84 1.36
C ILE A 196 15.06 3.83 0.37
N TYR A 197 16.25 3.27 0.65
CA TYR A 197 16.97 2.36 -0.28
C TYR A 197 17.85 1.32 0.42
N GLN A 198 17.80 0.05 -0.03
CA GLN A 198 18.63 -1.07 0.43
C GLN A 198 18.64 -1.34 1.94
N ARG A 199 17.63 -0.86 2.66
CA ARG A 199 17.50 -1.10 4.10
C ARG A 199 16.58 -2.29 4.36
N PRO A 200 16.72 -2.98 5.50
CA PRO A 200 15.80 -4.06 5.85
C PRO A 200 14.36 -3.56 5.96
N VAL A 201 13.41 -4.43 5.61
CA VAL A 201 12.01 -4.26 6.02
C VAL A 201 11.91 -4.60 7.50
N ILE A 202 11.18 -3.81 8.27
CA ILE A 202 10.95 -4.07 9.70
C ILE A 202 9.53 -4.46 10.03
N LEU A 203 8.58 -4.08 9.18
CA LEU A 203 7.19 -4.44 9.30
C LEU A 203 6.60 -4.63 7.91
N ILE A 204 6.06 -5.82 7.65
CA ILE A 204 5.23 -6.05 6.46
C ILE A 204 3.78 -6.10 6.92
N GLY A 205 3.03 -5.05 6.58
CA GLY A 205 1.61 -4.95 6.84
C GLY A 205 0.81 -5.52 5.68
N LEU A 206 -0.04 -6.51 5.95
CA LEU A 206 -1.02 -7.03 5.01
C LEU A 206 -2.43 -6.90 5.60
N ALA A 207 -3.42 -6.62 4.75
CA ALA A 207 -4.82 -6.76 5.15
C ALA A 207 -5.66 -7.44 4.08
N PHE A 208 -6.64 -8.23 4.49
CA PHE A 208 -7.55 -8.94 3.60
C PHE A 208 -8.89 -9.19 4.29
N VAL A 209 -9.89 -9.62 3.52
CA VAL A 209 -11.25 -9.84 4.03
C VAL A 209 -11.41 -11.29 4.47
N GLU A 210 -11.79 -11.50 5.74
CA GLU A 210 -12.28 -12.78 6.23
C GLU A 210 -13.72 -12.62 6.71
N GLY A 211 -14.66 -13.24 6.00
CA GLY A 211 -16.09 -13.09 6.29
C GLY A 211 -16.54 -11.65 6.08
N ASP A 212 -16.95 -10.97 7.16
CA ASP A 212 -17.41 -9.58 7.12
C ASP A 212 -16.47 -8.59 7.81
N ARG A 213 -15.22 -9.00 8.02
CA ARG A 213 -14.20 -8.21 8.72
C ARG A 213 -12.94 -8.08 7.88
N LEU A 214 -12.31 -6.92 7.99
CA LEU A 214 -10.95 -6.71 7.55
C LEU A 214 -10.01 -7.27 8.62
N VAL A 215 -9.10 -8.16 8.21
CA VAL A 215 -8.07 -8.73 9.06
C VAL A 215 -6.74 -8.12 8.66
N THR A 216 -6.03 -7.51 9.61
CA THR A 216 -4.65 -7.05 9.40
C THR A 216 -3.69 -8.08 9.99
N CYS A 217 -2.63 -8.40 9.25
CA CYS A 217 -1.50 -9.23 9.65
C CYS A 217 -0.23 -8.40 9.47
N GLN A 218 0.46 -8.08 10.56
CA GLN A 218 1.69 -7.29 10.54
C GLN A 218 2.85 -8.20 10.95
N TYR A 219 3.73 -8.52 10.01
CA TYR A 219 4.90 -9.36 10.23
C TYR A 219 6.04 -8.48 10.73
N LEU A 220 6.23 -8.48 12.04
CA LEU A 220 7.22 -7.66 12.73
C LEU A 220 8.55 -8.40 12.79
N VAL A 221 9.59 -7.76 12.26
CA VAL A 221 10.98 -8.21 12.37
C VAL A 221 11.48 -7.78 13.74
N ARG A 222 11.73 -8.73 14.66
CA ARG A 222 12.19 -8.40 16.03
C ARG A 222 13.71 -8.38 16.14
N SER A 223 14.37 -9.03 15.20
CA SER A 223 15.81 -9.04 15.01
C SER A 223 16.09 -9.19 13.52
N MET A 224 17.27 -8.78 13.05
CA MET A 224 17.55 -8.73 11.60
C MET A 224 17.50 -10.12 10.92
N GLU A 225 17.65 -11.18 11.71
CA GLU A 225 17.52 -12.56 11.23
C GLU A 225 16.06 -12.92 10.87
N GLU A 226 15.07 -12.16 11.34
CA GLU A 226 13.66 -12.40 11.06
C GLU A 226 13.17 -11.77 9.76
N GLU A 227 13.99 -10.99 9.04
CA GLU A 227 13.54 -10.37 7.80
C GLU A 227 13.21 -11.40 6.71
N LEU A 228 14.09 -12.37 6.46
CA LEU A 228 13.80 -13.44 5.49
C LEU A 228 12.58 -14.28 5.91
N PRO A 229 12.45 -14.73 7.17
CA PRO A 229 11.21 -15.31 7.67
C PRO A 229 9.97 -14.43 7.45
N ALA A 230 10.06 -13.11 7.65
CA ALA A 230 8.96 -12.18 7.42
C ALA A 230 8.55 -12.12 5.95
N LEU A 231 9.53 -12.02 5.04
CA LEU A 231 9.28 -12.07 3.60
C LEU A 231 8.58 -13.39 3.24
N LEU A 232 9.19 -14.53 3.57
CA LEU A 232 8.63 -15.85 3.23
C LEU A 232 7.22 -16.08 3.77
N ALA A 233 6.89 -15.53 4.95
CA ALA A 233 5.56 -15.67 5.53
C ALA A 233 4.45 -14.91 4.75
N THR A 234 4.83 -13.99 3.87
CA THR A 234 3.90 -13.21 3.02
C THR A 234 3.68 -13.84 1.64
N ARG A 235 4.53 -14.79 1.23
CA ARG A 235 4.56 -15.34 -0.13
C ARG A 235 3.22 -15.92 -0.59
N ASP A 236 2.56 -16.70 0.28
CA ASP A 236 1.26 -17.32 -0.05
C ASP A 236 0.15 -16.27 -0.20
N LEU A 237 0.20 -15.23 0.62
CA LEU A 237 -0.73 -14.10 0.53
C LEU A 237 -0.46 -13.26 -0.72
N LEU A 238 0.79 -13.09 -1.13
CA LEU A 238 1.18 -12.39 -2.36
C LEU A 238 0.98 -13.23 -3.64
N SER A 239 0.29 -14.37 -3.57
CA SER A 239 0.02 -15.21 -4.73
C SER A 239 -0.71 -14.47 -5.86
N LYS A 240 -0.52 -14.92 -7.11
CA LYS A 240 -1.05 -14.28 -8.33
C LYS A 240 -2.59 -14.20 -8.40
N GLU A 241 -3.30 -14.92 -7.54
CA GLU A 241 -4.77 -14.90 -7.46
C GLU A 241 -5.32 -13.67 -6.72
N MET A 242 -4.45 -12.99 -5.95
CA MET A 242 -4.79 -11.80 -5.19
C MET A 242 -4.66 -10.54 -6.05
N VAL A 243 -5.37 -9.50 -5.63
CA VAL A 243 -5.37 -8.16 -6.20
C VAL A 243 -4.76 -7.23 -5.18
N LEU A 244 -3.64 -6.60 -5.54
CA LEU A 244 -2.98 -5.67 -4.66
C LEU A 244 -3.71 -4.34 -4.63
N VAL A 245 -3.86 -3.80 -3.42
CA VAL A 245 -4.29 -2.43 -3.19
C VAL A 245 -3.23 -1.77 -2.32
N THR A 246 -2.69 -0.64 -2.76
CA THR A 246 -1.63 0.08 -2.04
C THR A 246 -1.85 1.59 -2.11
N TYR A 247 -1.13 2.34 -1.28
CA TYR A 247 -1.00 3.79 -1.43
C TYR A 247 0.43 4.13 -1.85
N ASN A 248 0.66 4.51 -3.11
CA ASN A 248 1.99 4.71 -3.69
C ASN A 248 2.88 3.45 -3.81
N GLY A 249 2.39 2.29 -3.36
CA GLY A 249 3.17 1.04 -3.39
C GLY A 249 3.54 0.48 -4.75
N ARG A 250 2.94 0.96 -5.86
CA ARG A 250 3.43 0.60 -7.20
C ARG A 250 4.83 1.14 -7.46
N SER A 251 5.14 2.29 -6.88
CA SER A 251 6.43 2.96 -7.06
C SER A 251 7.40 2.70 -5.90
N PHE A 252 6.92 2.13 -4.79
CA PHE A 252 7.68 1.96 -3.56
C PHE A 252 7.60 0.53 -3.02
N ASP A 253 6.51 0.14 -2.35
CA ASP A 253 6.40 -1.13 -1.61
C ASP A 253 6.69 -2.37 -2.46
N VAL A 254 6.07 -2.46 -3.64
CA VAL A 254 6.19 -3.64 -4.51
C VAL A 254 7.61 -3.78 -5.08
N PRO A 255 8.21 -2.74 -5.71
CA PRO A 255 9.62 -2.79 -6.10
C PRO A 255 10.56 -3.12 -4.94
N PHE A 256 10.31 -2.56 -3.76
CA PHE A 256 11.14 -2.80 -2.57
C PHE A 256 11.07 -4.26 -2.13
N LEU A 257 9.87 -4.84 -2.01
CA LEU A 257 9.72 -6.26 -1.69
C LEU A 257 10.45 -7.16 -2.70
N ILE A 258 10.28 -6.92 -4.00
CA ILE A 258 10.95 -7.70 -5.05
C ILE A 258 12.47 -7.63 -4.87
N GLU A 259 13.02 -6.44 -4.63
CA GLU A 259 14.46 -6.27 -4.37
C GLU A 259 14.91 -7.06 -3.13
N ARG A 260 14.15 -7.00 -2.03
CA ARG A 260 14.48 -7.73 -0.79
C ARG A 260 14.44 -9.25 -0.97
N TYR A 261 13.43 -9.78 -1.64
CA TYR A 261 13.39 -11.21 -2.00
C TYR A 261 14.63 -11.59 -2.82
N ALA A 262 14.96 -10.81 -3.84
CA ALA A 262 16.13 -11.08 -4.69
C ALA A 262 17.45 -11.05 -3.90
N MET A 263 17.61 -10.15 -2.91
CA MET A 263 18.80 -10.12 -2.06
C MET A 263 19.02 -11.41 -1.26
N TYR A 264 17.95 -12.10 -0.90
CA TYR A 264 18.00 -13.40 -0.23
C TYR A 264 18.06 -14.60 -1.20
N GLY A 265 18.16 -14.35 -2.51
CA GLY A 265 18.16 -15.40 -3.53
C GLY A 265 16.78 -16.04 -3.75
N GLU A 266 15.73 -15.39 -3.25
CA GLU A 266 14.36 -15.86 -3.36
C GLU A 266 13.66 -15.20 -4.56
N ASP A 267 12.91 -15.99 -5.34
CA ASP A 267 12.06 -15.44 -6.40
C ASP A 267 10.72 -14.98 -5.79
N CYS A 268 10.26 -13.81 -6.24
CA CYS A 268 8.95 -13.28 -5.90
C CYS A 268 8.41 -12.45 -7.08
N ALA A 269 7.73 -13.14 -7.99
CA ALA A 269 7.08 -12.53 -9.13
C ALA A 269 5.74 -11.87 -8.73
N ILE A 270 5.81 -10.64 -8.21
CA ILE A 270 4.63 -9.82 -7.90
C ILE A 270 4.11 -9.20 -9.20
N HIS A 271 3.18 -9.89 -9.84
CA HIS A 271 2.53 -9.47 -11.10
C HIS A 271 1.01 -9.38 -10.97
N ASN A 272 0.53 -9.24 -9.74
CA ASN A 272 -0.87 -9.11 -9.42
C ASN A 272 -1.51 -7.91 -10.13
N PRO A 273 -2.81 -7.99 -10.49
CA PRO A 273 -3.59 -6.80 -10.72
C PRO A 273 -3.45 -5.86 -9.52
N HIS A 274 -3.25 -4.57 -9.78
CA HIS A 274 -2.80 -3.64 -8.74
C HIS A 274 -3.49 -2.28 -8.84
N TYR A 275 -4.27 -1.95 -7.82
CA TYR A 275 -4.89 -0.64 -7.63
C TYR A 275 -4.05 0.22 -6.67
N ASP A 276 -3.26 1.14 -7.23
CA ASP A 276 -2.55 2.14 -6.44
C ASP A 276 -3.43 3.38 -6.28
N LEU A 277 -3.88 3.63 -5.04
CA LEU A 277 -4.88 4.66 -4.76
C LEU A 277 -4.30 6.09 -4.69
N LEU A 278 -2.98 6.27 -4.74
CA LEU A 278 -2.40 7.62 -4.74
C LEU A 278 -2.83 8.41 -5.98
N HIS A 279 -2.81 7.78 -7.16
CA HIS A 279 -3.11 8.49 -8.41
C HIS A 279 -4.60 8.84 -8.58
N PRO A 280 -5.56 7.93 -8.30
CA PRO A 280 -6.97 8.30 -8.20
C PRO A 280 -7.23 9.39 -7.15
N SER A 281 -6.58 9.31 -5.98
CA SER A 281 -6.73 10.32 -4.93
C SER A 281 -6.28 11.70 -5.40
N ARG A 282 -5.10 11.77 -6.04
CA ARG A 282 -4.61 13.01 -6.66
C ARG A 282 -5.54 13.53 -7.75
N ARG A 283 -6.11 12.64 -8.58
CA ARG A 283 -7.09 13.07 -9.60
C ARG A 283 -8.32 13.71 -8.94
N ARG A 284 -8.78 13.17 -7.81
CA ARG A 284 -10.03 13.58 -7.18
C ARG A 284 -9.90 14.81 -6.27
N TRP A 285 -8.79 14.94 -5.55
CA TRP A 285 -8.68 15.88 -4.42
C TRP A 285 -7.48 16.83 -4.45
N ARG A 286 -6.61 16.79 -5.47
CA ARG A 286 -5.42 17.68 -5.53
C ARG A 286 -5.74 19.17 -5.42
N ASP A 287 -6.93 19.58 -5.86
CA ASP A 287 -7.36 20.99 -5.86
C ASP A 287 -8.28 21.29 -4.65
N SER A 288 -8.60 20.29 -3.84
CA SER A 288 -9.50 20.42 -2.68
C SER A 288 -8.76 20.37 -1.33
N TYR A 289 -7.62 19.69 -1.27
CA TYR A 289 -6.83 19.48 -0.05
C TYR A 289 -5.40 20.00 -0.21
N PRO A 290 -4.68 20.31 0.90
CA PRO A 290 -3.32 20.83 0.83
C PRO A 290 -2.34 19.86 0.18
N ASP A 291 -2.55 18.56 0.38
CA ASP A 291 -1.87 17.49 -0.32
C ASP A 291 -2.75 16.23 -0.37
N CYS A 292 -2.26 15.18 -1.02
CA CYS A 292 -2.88 13.85 -1.03
C CYS A 292 -1.96 12.85 -0.34
N ARG A 293 -1.41 13.17 0.84
CA ARG A 293 -0.85 12.15 1.74
C ARG A 293 -1.99 11.41 2.43
N LEU A 294 -1.75 10.16 2.82
CA LEU A 294 -2.80 9.33 3.44
C LEU A 294 -3.34 9.98 4.72
N ALA A 295 -2.45 10.49 5.59
CA ALA A 295 -2.83 11.25 6.79
C ALA A 295 -3.75 12.46 6.50
N THR A 296 -3.51 13.19 5.41
CA THR A 296 -4.38 14.31 5.00
C THR A 296 -5.76 13.80 4.56
N LEU A 297 -5.81 12.72 3.78
CA LEU A 297 -7.07 12.12 3.33
C LEU A 297 -7.87 11.55 4.50
N GLU A 298 -7.20 10.92 5.47
CA GLU A 298 -7.81 10.44 6.70
C GLU A 298 -8.52 11.53 7.49
N GLN A 299 -7.84 12.66 7.70
CA GLN A 299 -8.43 13.80 8.39
C GLN A 299 -9.63 14.35 7.63
N ARG A 300 -9.49 14.51 6.30
CA ARG A 300 -10.50 15.19 5.47
C ARG A 300 -11.70 14.33 5.12
N LEU A 301 -11.50 13.02 4.91
CA LEU A 301 -12.55 12.09 4.48
C LEU A 301 -13.17 11.32 5.65
N PHE A 302 -12.37 10.98 6.66
CA PHE A 302 -12.79 10.07 7.73
C PHE A 302 -12.75 10.71 9.12
N SER A 303 -12.39 11.99 9.24
CA SER A 303 -12.24 12.70 10.52
C SER A 303 -11.29 12.00 11.50
N ILE A 304 -10.34 11.22 10.98
CA ILE A 304 -9.31 10.54 11.76
C ILE A 304 -8.20 11.54 12.02
N HIS A 305 -7.88 11.76 13.29
CA HIS A 305 -6.79 12.62 13.73
C HIS A 305 -5.73 11.74 14.37
N ARG A 306 -4.54 11.70 13.77
CA ARG A 306 -3.42 10.93 14.31
C ARG A 306 -2.80 11.70 15.48
N GLU A 307 -3.14 11.30 16.71
CA GLU A 307 -2.48 11.82 17.91
C GLU A 307 -1.11 11.13 18.06
N GLN A 308 -0.04 11.91 18.24
CA GLN A 308 1.32 11.39 18.49
C GLN A 308 1.90 10.54 17.34
N ASP A 309 1.64 10.97 16.09
CA ASP A 309 2.22 10.33 14.91
C ASP A 309 3.75 10.56 14.85
N VAL A 310 4.49 9.50 14.58
CA VAL A 310 5.94 9.59 14.37
C VAL A 310 6.16 9.72 12.87
N PRO A 311 6.82 10.80 12.38
CA PRO A 311 7.15 10.93 10.98
C PRO A 311 7.89 9.69 10.48
N SER A 312 7.51 9.15 9.31
CA SER A 312 8.07 7.88 8.79
C SER A 312 9.61 7.87 8.74
N MET A 313 10.24 9.02 8.51
CA MET A 313 11.70 9.18 8.56
C MET A 313 12.35 8.96 9.94
N MET A 314 11.58 9.03 11.03
CA MET A 314 12.03 8.76 12.41
C MET A 314 11.74 7.33 12.87
N VAL A 315 10.95 6.56 12.12
CA VAL A 315 10.73 5.12 12.37
C VAL A 315 12.05 4.35 12.58
N PRO A 316 13.13 4.57 11.81
CA PRO A 316 14.39 3.87 12.02
C PRO A 316 14.99 4.08 13.40
N GLU A 317 14.86 5.29 13.95
CA GLU A 317 15.39 5.64 15.27
C GLU A 317 14.61 4.98 16.40
N PHE A 318 13.29 4.86 16.25
CA PHE A 318 12.42 4.17 17.21
C PHE A 318 12.70 2.66 17.19
N TYR A 319 12.82 2.07 16.01
CA TYR A 319 13.15 0.67 15.85
C TYR A 319 14.54 0.33 16.41
N GLU A 320 15.55 1.16 16.17
CA GLU A 320 16.88 0.94 16.74
C GLU A 320 16.88 1.04 18.27
N THR A 321 16.08 1.97 18.81
CA THR A 321 15.90 2.06 20.27
C THR A 321 15.34 0.74 20.82
N PHE A 322 14.37 0.11 20.13
CA PHE A 322 13.88 -1.22 20.48
C PHE A 322 14.98 -2.29 20.40
N LEU A 323 15.74 -2.36 19.31
CA LEU A 323 16.81 -3.36 19.17
C LEU A 323 17.88 -3.26 20.26
N THR A 324 18.27 -2.04 20.64
CA THR A 324 19.30 -1.81 21.65
C THR A 324 18.79 -2.04 23.06
N THR A 325 17.57 -1.59 23.38
CA THR A 325 17.03 -1.65 24.75
C THR A 325 16.22 -2.89 25.04
N GLN A 326 15.81 -3.63 24.00
CA GLN A 326 14.81 -4.71 24.04
C GLN A 326 13.46 -4.28 24.65
N ASN A 327 13.21 -2.98 24.76
CA ASN A 327 11.95 -2.41 25.25
C ASN A 327 10.99 -2.23 24.07
N PRO A 328 9.79 -2.83 24.08
CA PRO A 328 8.87 -2.77 22.93
C PRO A 328 8.12 -1.44 22.81
N GLY A 329 8.21 -0.54 23.80
CA GLY A 329 7.52 0.75 23.81
C GLY A 329 7.72 1.59 22.53
N PRO A 330 8.96 1.79 22.03
CA PRO A 330 9.22 2.48 20.78
C PRO A 330 8.57 1.86 19.52
N LEU A 331 8.17 0.58 19.55
CA LEU A 331 7.48 -0.03 18.41
C LEU A 331 6.01 0.37 18.32
N ILE A 332 5.41 0.92 19.38
CA ILE A 332 3.99 1.30 19.41
C ILE A 332 3.63 2.21 18.25
N PRO A 333 4.26 3.39 18.06
CA PRO A 333 3.90 4.26 16.96
C PRO A 333 4.10 3.61 15.59
N VAL A 334 5.11 2.73 15.43
CA VAL A 334 5.38 2.04 14.15
C VAL A 334 4.27 1.04 13.82
N VAL A 335 3.91 0.18 14.77
CA VAL A 335 2.87 -0.84 14.59
C VAL A 335 1.49 -0.21 14.44
N GLU A 336 1.18 0.81 15.24
CA GLU A 336 -0.11 1.52 15.15
C GLU A 336 -0.25 2.29 13.84
N HIS A 337 0.82 2.95 13.37
CA HIS A 337 0.83 3.66 12.08
C HIS A 337 0.55 2.68 10.94
N ASN A 338 1.37 1.65 10.76
CA ASN A 338 1.16 0.67 9.67
C ASN A 338 -0.23 0.01 9.74
N CYS A 339 -0.75 -0.28 10.94
CA CYS A 339 -2.10 -0.82 11.08
C CYS A 339 -3.17 0.20 10.63
N GLN A 340 -3.01 1.46 11.03
CA GLN A 340 -3.90 2.54 10.65
C GLN A 340 -3.86 2.79 9.14
N ASP A 341 -2.68 2.73 8.51
CA ASP A 341 -2.50 2.90 7.06
C ASP A 341 -3.24 1.82 6.28
N LEU A 342 -3.11 0.55 6.68
CA LEU A 342 -3.87 -0.56 6.08
C LEU A 342 -5.39 -0.36 6.21
N VAL A 343 -5.85 0.06 7.39
CA VAL A 343 -7.27 0.31 7.69
C VAL A 343 -7.81 1.48 6.87
N SER A 344 -7.07 2.58 6.80
CA SER A 344 -7.41 3.76 6.03
C SER A 344 -7.39 3.51 4.54
N LEU A 345 -6.42 2.72 4.07
CA LEU A 345 -6.32 2.29 2.68
C LEU A 345 -7.54 1.45 2.29
N ALA A 346 -7.97 0.52 3.14
CA ALA A 346 -9.19 -0.25 2.91
C ALA A 346 -10.44 0.65 2.88
N ARG A 347 -10.57 1.61 3.79
CA ARG A 347 -11.67 2.59 3.79
C ARG A 347 -11.68 3.43 2.52
N LEU A 348 -10.51 3.90 2.10
CA LEU A 348 -10.34 4.69 0.88
C LEU A 348 -10.70 3.88 -0.37
N PHE A 349 -10.31 2.62 -0.40
CA PHE A 349 -10.71 1.70 -1.46
C PHE A 349 -12.23 1.52 -1.53
N CYS A 350 -12.88 1.31 -0.38
CA CYS A 350 -14.34 1.21 -0.30
C CYS A 350 -15.02 2.46 -0.86
N LEU A 351 -14.56 3.65 -0.46
CA LEU A 351 -15.08 4.93 -0.96
C LEU A 351 -15.00 5.01 -2.49
N PHE A 352 -13.87 4.63 -3.08
CA PHE A 352 -13.73 4.62 -4.54
C PHE A 352 -14.63 3.58 -5.23
N CYS A 353 -14.86 2.43 -4.62
CA CYS A 353 -15.72 1.39 -5.18
C CYS A 353 -17.22 1.74 -5.09
N GLU A 354 -17.66 2.43 -4.05
CA GLU A 354 -19.06 2.84 -3.88
C GLU A 354 -19.46 3.97 -4.84
N GLU A 355 -18.51 4.84 -5.18
CA GLU A 355 -18.73 5.96 -6.10
C GLU A 355 -18.62 5.59 -7.60
N ALA A 356 -18.25 4.33 -7.93
CA ALA A 356 -17.94 3.87 -9.29
C ALA A 356 -19.14 3.51 -10.20
#